data_AF-A0A9W9MLY3-F1
#
_entry.id   AF-A0A9W9MLY3-F1
#
_cell.length_a   1.000
_cell.length_b   1.000
_cell.length_c   1.000
_cell.angle_alpha   90.00
_cell.angle_beta   90.00
_cell.angle_gamma   90.00
#
_symmetry.space_group_name_H-M   'P 1'
#
loop_
_entity.id
_entity.type
_entity.pdbx_description
1 polymer ?
#
loop_
_entity_poly.entity_id
_entity_poly.type
_entity_poly.pdbx_seq_one_letter_code
_entity_poly.pdbx_strand_id
1 'polypeptide(L)'
;MEWFNETNGFFMNQHKKLLFIFSPMRLKRRKGEVRINYHREPGVNDDYILTPQAQDWCEDGSNDSSCEYGGQDVPFMEGLVDTPGVIAVFSGHDHGDTWCYKWDSLLAGITFRGNGLNLCLGQHSGYGGYGN
;
A
#
# COMPACT_ATOMS: atom_id res chain seq x y z
N MET A 1 -5.82 5.62 17.19
CA MET A 1 -6.54 6.65 16.40
C MET A 1 -6.32 8.06 16.95
N GLU A 2 -6.40 8.30 18.25
CA GLU A 2 -6.19 9.62 18.86
C GLU A 2 -4.86 10.29 18.43
N TRP A 3 -3.73 9.62 18.65
CA TRP A 3 -2.41 10.12 18.21
C TRP A 3 -2.34 10.49 16.73
N PHE A 4 -2.93 9.68 15.85
CA PHE A 4 -2.94 9.92 14.41
C PHE A 4 -3.73 11.20 14.07
N ASN A 5 -4.92 11.35 14.66
CA ASN A 5 -5.78 12.50 14.42
C ASN A 5 -5.14 13.80 14.92
N GLU A 6 -4.50 13.78 16.09
CA GLU A 6 -3.80 14.93 16.65
C GLU A 6 -2.59 15.32 15.80
N THR A 7 -1.77 14.32 15.42
CA THR A 7 -0.59 14.51 14.58
C THR A 7 -0.98 15.07 13.21
N ASN A 8 -2.05 14.53 12.60
CA ASN A 8 -2.61 15.04 11.36
C ASN A 8 -3.05 16.50 11.50
N GLY A 9 -3.80 16.84 12.56
CA GLY A 9 -4.25 18.21 12.81
C GLY A 9 -3.09 19.21 12.93
N PHE A 10 -2.02 18.82 13.63
CA PHE A 10 -0.79 19.62 13.74
C PHE A 10 -0.15 19.88 12.37
N PHE A 11 0.11 18.83 11.60
CA PHE A 11 0.76 18.97 10.29
C PHE A 11 -0.12 19.66 9.26
N MET A 12 -1.43 19.47 9.31
CA MET A 12 -2.37 20.17 8.43
C MET A 12 -2.46 21.66 8.74
N ASN A 13 -2.25 22.08 9.98
CA ASN A 13 -2.12 23.50 10.29
C ASN A 13 -0.86 24.12 9.67
N GLN A 14 0.26 23.38 9.65
CA GLN A 14 1.56 23.90 9.22
C GLN A 14 1.87 23.71 7.72
N HIS A 15 1.61 22.54 7.16
CA HIS A 15 2.09 22.13 5.83
C HIS A 15 0.99 21.84 4.81
N LYS A 16 -0.27 21.69 5.25
CA LYS A 16 -1.46 21.43 4.41
C LYS A 16 -1.44 20.13 3.59
N LYS A 17 -0.36 19.35 3.68
CA LYS A 17 -0.13 18.12 2.91
C LYS A 17 0.58 17.10 3.78
N LEU A 18 0.18 15.84 3.63
CA LEU A 18 0.75 14.71 4.33
C LEU A 18 1.09 13.57 3.38
N LEU A 19 2.09 12.82 3.83
CA LEU A 19 2.72 11.73 3.13
C LEU A 19 2.95 10.58 4.11
N PHE A 20 2.52 9.38 3.74
CA PHE A 20 2.71 8.18 4.56
C PHE A 20 3.72 7.23 3.92
N ILE A 21 4.51 6.59 4.77
CA ILE A 21 5.35 5.45 4.41
C ILE A 21 4.77 4.24 5.14
N PHE A 22 4.41 3.19 4.41
CA PHE A 22 3.73 2.02 4.98
C PHE A 22 4.07 0.74 4.23
N SER A 23 3.92 -0.44 4.86
CA SER A 23 4.06 -1.70 4.13
C SER A 23 2.91 -1.87 3.13
N PRO A 24 3.05 -2.79 2.16
CA PRO A 24 2.06 -2.94 1.11
C PRO A 24 0.67 -3.28 1.63
N MET A 25 -0.31 -2.58 1.08
CA MET A 25 -1.73 -2.86 1.26
C MET A 25 -2.19 -3.75 0.09
N ARG A 26 -3.31 -4.46 0.24
CA ARG A 26 -3.85 -5.32 -0.83
C ARG A 26 -4.25 -4.49 -2.03
N LEU A 27 -3.33 -4.37 -2.97
CA LEU A 27 -3.50 -3.66 -4.23
C LEU A 27 -3.20 -4.63 -5.35
N LYS A 28 -4.16 -4.82 -6.25
CA LYS A 28 -3.91 -5.53 -7.51
C LYS A 28 -3.44 -4.50 -8.54
N ARG A 29 -2.18 -4.60 -8.97
CA ARG A 29 -1.73 -3.88 -10.17
C ARG A 29 -2.57 -4.35 -11.35
N ARG A 30 -3.13 -3.43 -12.14
CA ARG A 30 -3.87 -3.77 -13.36
C ARG A 30 -2.90 -4.48 -14.32
N LYS A 31 -3.19 -5.74 -14.66
CA LYS A 31 -2.47 -6.51 -15.70
C LYS A 31 -2.45 -5.68 -16.99
N GLY A 32 -1.28 -5.24 -17.46
CA GLY A 32 -1.22 -4.49 -18.72
C GLY A 32 0.13 -4.03 -19.27
N GLU A 33 1.02 -3.35 -18.54
CA GLU A 33 1.83 -2.33 -19.26
C GLU A 33 3.35 -2.33 -19.11
N VAL A 34 4.00 -3.28 -18.41
CA VAL A 34 5.47 -3.31 -18.40
C VAL A 34 6.01 -4.70 -18.73
N ARG A 35 6.58 -4.82 -19.94
CA ARG A 35 7.49 -5.90 -20.31
C ARG A 35 8.87 -5.54 -19.77
N ILE A 36 9.23 -6.14 -18.63
CA ILE A 36 10.52 -5.95 -17.97
C ILE A 36 11.61 -6.67 -18.77
N ASN A 37 12.76 -6.02 -18.92
CA ASN A 37 13.95 -6.64 -19.50
C ASN A 37 14.81 -7.22 -18.38
N TYR A 38 14.77 -8.54 -18.22
CA TYR A 38 15.50 -9.30 -17.20
C TYR A 38 17.03 -9.04 -17.17
N HIS A 39 17.62 -8.54 -18.26
CA HIS A 39 19.05 -8.19 -18.32
C HIS A 39 19.37 -6.74 -17.95
N ARG A 40 18.36 -5.89 -17.73
CA ARG A 40 18.53 -4.47 -17.41
C ARG A 40 17.86 -4.04 -16.11
N GLU A 41 16.93 -4.85 -15.62
CA GLU A 41 16.14 -4.59 -14.43
C GLU A 41 16.30 -5.79 -13.45
N PRO A 42 17.48 -5.95 -12.81
CA PRO A 42 17.70 -7.04 -11.86
C PRO A 42 16.87 -6.84 -10.58
N GLY A 43 15.94 -7.75 -10.31
CA GLY A 43 15.08 -7.76 -9.13
C GLY A 43 14.01 -8.86 -9.23
N VAL A 44 13.48 -9.33 -8.10
CA VAL A 44 12.30 -10.20 -8.09
C VAL A 44 11.11 -9.31 -8.41
N ASN A 45 10.50 -9.50 -9.58
CA ASN A 45 9.26 -8.82 -9.93
C ASN A 45 8.07 -9.55 -9.30
N ASP A 46 7.88 -9.36 -7.99
CA ASP A 46 6.75 -9.92 -7.24
C ASP A 46 5.53 -8.98 -7.18
N ASP A 47 5.43 -8.02 -8.11
CA ASP A 47 4.28 -7.08 -8.17
C ASP A 47 2.96 -7.73 -8.62
N TYR A 48 2.92 -9.05 -8.72
CA TYR A 48 1.72 -9.81 -9.09
C TYR A 48 0.90 -10.12 -7.83
N ILE A 49 0.22 -9.07 -7.36
CA ILE A 49 -0.39 -8.93 -6.03
C ILE A 49 0.72 -8.65 -5.02
N LEU A 50 0.84 -7.39 -4.59
CA LEU A 50 1.72 -7.02 -3.48
C LEU A 50 1.38 -7.89 -2.27
N THR A 51 2.38 -8.32 -1.49
CA THR A 51 2.16 -9.09 -0.26
C THR A 51 1.47 -8.20 0.76
N PRO A 52 0.13 -8.32 0.95
CA PRO A 52 -0.53 -7.41 1.86
C PRO A 52 -0.11 -7.73 3.29
N GLN A 53 -0.10 -6.73 4.17
CA GLN A 53 0.15 -6.94 5.61
C GLN A 53 -0.72 -8.03 6.26
N ALA A 54 -1.87 -8.34 5.64
CA ALA A 54 -2.85 -9.31 6.07
C ALA A 54 -2.77 -10.65 5.30
N GLN A 55 -1.68 -10.93 4.59
CA GLN A 55 -1.47 -12.22 3.92
C GLN A 55 -1.38 -13.35 4.95
N ASP A 56 -2.06 -14.47 4.68
CA ASP A 56 -2.13 -15.64 5.57
C ASP A 56 -2.77 -15.37 6.95
N TRP A 57 -3.45 -14.21 7.08
CA TRP A 57 -4.32 -13.92 8.20
C TRP A 57 -5.78 -14.17 7.80
N CYS A 58 -6.59 -14.60 8.76
CA CYS A 58 -8.04 -14.70 8.62
C CYS A 58 -8.72 -13.41 9.08
N GLU A 59 -9.98 -13.21 8.71
CA GLU A 59 -10.75 -12.01 9.10
C GLU A 59 -10.89 -11.84 10.63
N ASP A 60 -10.87 -12.95 11.37
CA ASP A 60 -10.92 -12.97 12.84
C ASP A 60 -9.57 -12.63 13.51
N GLY A 61 -8.52 -12.39 12.73
CA GLY A 61 -7.18 -12.09 13.22
C GLY A 61 -6.38 -13.32 13.64
N SER A 62 -6.83 -14.54 13.35
CA SER A 62 -5.99 -15.73 13.44
C SER A 62 -5.01 -15.79 12.26
N ASN A 63 -3.83 -16.37 12.50
CA ASN A 63 -2.85 -16.66 11.45
C ASN A 63 -2.97 -18.15 11.10
N ASP A 64 -3.54 -18.42 9.93
CA ASP A 64 -3.78 -19.76 9.42
C ASP A 64 -3.49 -19.74 7.92
N SER A 65 -2.57 -20.61 7.50
CA SER A 65 -2.15 -20.78 6.11
C SER A 65 -3.28 -21.15 5.13
N SER A 66 -4.48 -21.49 5.63
CA SER A 66 -5.67 -21.71 4.80
C SER A 66 -6.39 -20.42 4.40
N CYS A 67 -6.09 -19.29 5.04
CA CYS A 67 -6.66 -17.99 4.72
C CYS A 67 -5.78 -17.25 3.70
N GLU A 68 -6.37 -16.73 2.61
CA GLU A 68 -5.62 -15.96 1.60
C GLU A 68 -5.28 -14.55 2.11
N TYR A 69 -6.21 -13.92 2.83
CA TYR A 69 -6.12 -12.52 3.24
C TYR A 69 -7.17 -12.16 4.29
N GLY A 70 -6.75 -11.48 5.36
CA GLY A 70 -7.61 -11.18 6.51
C GLY A 70 -8.20 -9.76 6.55
N GLY A 71 -7.81 -8.86 5.65
CA GLY A 71 -8.40 -7.52 5.58
C GLY A 71 -7.98 -6.53 6.67
N GLN A 72 -6.97 -6.83 7.48
CA GLN A 72 -6.55 -5.97 8.60
C GLN A 72 -6.04 -4.58 8.16
N ASP A 73 -5.59 -4.44 6.90
CA ASP A 73 -5.18 -3.18 6.29
C ASP A 73 -6.36 -2.32 5.77
N VAL A 74 -7.57 -2.87 5.66
CA VAL A 74 -8.75 -2.15 5.13
C VAL A 74 -9.11 -0.91 5.95
N PRO A 75 -9.16 -0.94 7.30
CA PRO A 75 -9.45 0.27 8.09
C PRO A 75 -8.37 1.35 7.93
N PHE A 76 -7.11 0.97 7.71
CA PHE A 76 -6.05 1.92 7.43
C PHE A 76 -6.21 2.55 6.05
N MET A 77 -6.54 1.75 5.03
CA MET A 77 -6.86 2.23 3.68
C MET A 77 -8.04 3.23 3.69
N GLU A 78 -9.08 2.95 4.47
CA GLU A 78 -10.23 3.85 4.63
C GLU A 78 -9.80 5.17 5.30
N GLY A 79 -9.05 5.07 6.40
CA GLY A 79 -8.51 6.23 7.10
C GLY A 79 -7.64 7.14 6.21
N LEU A 80 -6.84 6.58 5.30
CA LEU A 80 -6.05 7.35 4.34
C LEU A 80 -6.92 8.18 3.39
N VAL A 81 -8.05 7.61 2.94
CA VAL A 81 -9.00 8.27 2.05
C VAL A 81 -9.79 9.34 2.79
N ASP A 82 -10.16 9.09 4.04
CA ASP A 82 -10.98 10.00 4.83
C ASP A 82 -10.18 11.13 5.48
N THR A 83 -8.85 11.02 5.55
CA THR A 83 -7.99 12.03 6.18
C THR A 83 -7.69 13.18 5.20
N PRO A 84 -8.17 14.41 5.49
CA PRO A 84 -7.92 15.54 4.60
C PRO A 84 -6.42 15.88 4.51
N GLY A 85 -5.96 16.14 3.30
CA GLY A 85 -4.57 16.57 3.04
C GLY A 85 -3.56 15.44 2.89
N VAL A 86 -3.96 14.18 3.05
CA VAL A 86 -3.15 13.05 2.58
C VAL A 86 -3.17 13.06 1.06
N ILE A 87 -1.99 13.23 0.46
CA ILE A 87 -1.87 13.36 -1.01
C ILE A 87 -1.17 12.16 -1.66
N ALA A 88 -0.42 11.39 -0.87
CA ALA A 88 0.32 10.25 -1.36
C ALA A 88 0.69 9.27 -0.25
N VAL A 89 0.81 8.00 -0.61
CA VAL A 89 1.34 6.91 0.20
C VAL A 89 2.46 6.25 -0.57
N PHE A 90 3.60 6.08 0.09
CA PHE A 90 4.76 5.38 -0.42
C PHE A 90 4.89 4.04 0.30
N SER A 91 5.07 2.98 -0.46
CA SER A 91 5.26 1.63 0.05
C SER A 91 6.49 0.99 -0.56
N GLY A 92 6.93 -0.12 0.01
CA GLY A 92 8.06 -0.92 -0.46
C GLY A 92 7.94 -2.34 0.08
N HIS A 93 8.93 -2.86 0.79
CA HIS A 93 8.94 -4.22 1.40
C HIS A 93 8.99 -5.39 0.39
N ASP A 94 8.18 -5.36 -0.67
CA ASP A 94 8.04 -6.44 -1.65
C ASP A 94 9.16 -6.52 -2.69
N HIS A 95 10.10 -5.55 -2.69
CA HIS A 95 11.21 -5.47 -3.65
C HIS A 95 10.80 -5.48 -5.14
N GLY A 96 9.53 -5.20 -5.43
CA GLY A 96 9.01 -5.10 -6.80
C GLY A 96 9.36 -3.80 -7.52
N ASP A 97 8.83 -3.62 -8.72
CA ASP A 97 9.10 -2.47 -9.58
C ASP A 97 8.62 -1.17 -8.95
N THR A 98 9.35 -0.09 -9.24
CA THR A 98 8.87 1.24 -8.87
C THR A 98 7.70 1.65 -9.76
N TRP A 99 6.57 2.00 -9.14
CA TRP A 99 5.41 2.55 -9.86
C TRP A 99 4.65 3.53 -8.98
N CYS A 100 3.89 4.41 -9.62
CA CYS A 100 2.90 5.26 -8.96
C CYS A 100 1.61 5.25 -9.77
N TYR A 101 0.46 5.10 -9.11
CA TYR A 101 -0.83 5.32 -9.76
C TYR A 101 -1.77 6.13 -8.88
N LYS A 102 -2.73 6.78 -9.52
CA LYS A 102 -3.78 7.52 -8.84
C LYS A 102 -4.93 6.58 -8.50
N TRP A 103 -5.23 6.43 -7.22
CA TRP A 103 -6.32 5.60 -6.77
C TRP A 103 -7.63 6.39 -6.72
N ASP A 104 -8.43 6.28 -7.78
CA ASP A 104 -9.73 6.93 -7.96
C ASP A 104 -10.88 5.93 -8.23
N SER A 105 -10.57 4.64 -8.12
CA SER A 105 -11.48 3.53 -8.39
C SER A 105 -11.84 2.74 -7.13
N LEU A 106 -12.90 1.93 -7.22
CA LEU A 106 -13.17 0.88 -6.25
C LEU A 106 -12.22 -0.29 -6.51
N LEU A 107 -11.59 -0.83 -5.46
CA LEU A 107 -10.75 -2.02 -5.56
C LEU A 107 -11.56 -3.26 -5.15
N ALA A 108 -11.15 -4.44 -5.62
CA ALA A 108 -11.81 -5.67 -5.24
C ALA A 108 -11.56 -5.97 -3.75
N GLY A 109 -12.62 -6.31 -3.01
CA GLY A 109 -12.51 -6.65 -1.59
C GLY A 109 -12.59 -5.46 -0.62
N ILE A 110 -12.82 -4.24 -1.13
CA ILE A 110 -13.12 -3.07 -0.30
C ILE A 110 -14.47 -2.47 -0.68
N THR A 111 -15.11 -1.76 0.25
CA THR A 111 -16.46 -1.19 0.08
C THR A 111 -16.46 0.31 -0.23
N PHE A 112 -15.28 0.95 -0.24
CA PHE A 112 -15.12 2.39 -0.47
C PHE A 112 -14.20 2.68 -1.66
N ARG A 113 -14.36 3.87 -2.24
CA ARG A 113 -13.63 4.31 -3.43
C ARG A 113 -12.46 5.20 -3.04
N GLY A 114 -11.34 5.08 -3.75
CA GLY A 114 -10.22 6.03 -3.60
C GLY A 114 -10.62 7.47 -3.97
N ASN A 115 -10.04 8.45 -3.28
CA ASN A 115 -10.32 9.88 -3.49
C ASN A 115 -9.34 10.57 -4.47
N GLY A 116 -8.54 9.80 -5.21
CA GLY A 116 -7.46 10.29 -6.06
C GLY A 116 -6.10 10.37 -5.37
N LEU A 117 -5.93 9.67 -4.24
CA LEU A 117 -4.66 9.50 -3.55
C LEU A 117 -3.60 8.87 -4.46
N ASN A 118 -2.36 9.37 -4.43
CA ASN A 118 -1.28 8.75 -5.17
C ASN A 118 -0.72 7.57 -4.37
N LEU A 119 -0.79 6.37 -4.93
CA LEU A 119 -0.16 5.19 -4.35
C LEU A 119 1.12 4.91 -5.12
N CYS A 120 2.24 4.91 -4.41
CA CYS A 120 3.57 4.72 -4.98
C CYS A 120 4.26 3.53 -4.31
N LEU A 121 4.78 2.61 -5.11
CA LEU A 121 5.66 1.55 -4.66
C LEU A 121 7.09 1.89 -5.09
N GLY A 122 8.05 1.77 -4.17
CA GLY A 122 9.47 1.96 -4.45
C GLY A 122 10.24 0.66 -4.27
N GLN A 123 11.00 0.27 -5.30
CA GLN A 123 11.87 -0.92 -5.30
C GLN A 123 12.95 -0.89 -4.20
N HIS A 124 13.32 0.30 -3.72
CA HIS A 124 14.46 0.53 -2.84
C HIS A 124 14.11 1.34 -1.58
N SER A 125 12.95 1.07 -0.97
CA SER A 125 12.56 1.77 0.27
C SER A 125 13.37 1.35 1.52
N GLY A 126 14.35 0.45 1.39
CA GLY A 126 15.25 0.01 2.47
C GLY A 126 15.99 -1.30 2.14
N TYR A 127 17.00 -1.67 2.95
CA TYR A 127 17.77 -2.93 2.84
C TYR A 127 17.05 -4.13 3.54
N GLY A 128 15.73 -4.27 3.40
CA GLY A 128 14.95 -5.08 4.35
C GLY A 128 13.77 -5.91 3.84
N GLY A 129 13.62 -6.15 2.54
CA GLY A 129 12.67 -7.16 2.04
C GLY A 129 13.23 -8.58 2.16
N TYR A 130 12.44 -9.55 1.69
CA TYR A 130 12.57 -11.02 1.83
C TYR A 130 13.91 -11.66 1.35
N GLY A 131 15.04 -11.16 1.83
CA GLY A 131 16.35 -11.77 1.69
C GLY A 131 16.68 -12.57 2.94
N ASN A 132 17.17 -13.80 2.76
CA ASN A 132 17.85 -14.56 3.80
C ASN A 132 19.13 -13.85 4.27
#